data_AF-A0A7S3LZ24-F1
#
_entry.id   AF-A0A7S3LZ24-F1
#
_cell.length_a   1.000
_cell.length_b   1.000
_cell.length_c   1.000
_cell.angle_alpha   90.00
_cell.angle_beta   90.00
_cell.angle_gamma   90.00
#
_symmetry.space_group_name_H-M   'P 1'
#
loop_
_entity.id
_entity.type
_entity.pdbx_description
1 polymer ?
#
loop_
_entity_poly.entity_id
_entity_poly.type
_entity_poly.pdbx_seq_one_letter_code
_entity_poly.pdbx_strand_id
1 'polypeptide(L)'
;YDSAVLRPDLLDVSFIQNDPIEAWNPLSDEPPRPQSNPNNPPPPKDIPERNHSGFVQPIMQFDGGRHYTPQHYKYVVVPTGSEDKSTSGRLAGLLAHSGAVVLLQASTFSYHFSARLVPWVHYVPLSHSMADLIDKVEWLKRNDAMAQQIAHNAANYGKSYLRLEDYLCYAASSLRLIH
;
A
#
# COMPACT_ATOMS: atom_id res chain seq x y z
N TYR A 1 -0.52 14.91 13.59
CA TYR A 1 0.53 14.55 14.56
C TYR A 1 0.58 13.03 14.56
N ASP A 2 1.45 12.42 13.74
CA ASP A 2 1.55 10.97 13.64
C ASP A 2 2.74 10.50 14.48
N SER A 3 2.43 9.82 15.59
CA SER A 3 3.43 9.35 16.55
C SER A 3 4.36 8.29 15.94
N ALA A 4 3.90 7.54 14.93
CA ALA A 4 4.73 6.56 14.24
C ALA A 4 5.84 7.21 13.40
N VAL A 5 5.58 8.40 12.86
CA VAL A 5 6.56 9.17 12.08
C VAL A 5 7.47 9.99 12.99
N LEU A 6 6.92 10.58 14.04
CA LEU A 6 7.66 11.50 14.92
C LEU A 6 8.51 10.79 15.98
N ARG A 7 8.04 9.64 16.48
CA ARG A 7 8.69 8.86 17.55
C ARG A 7 8.66 7.36 17.25
N PRO A 8 9.32 6.90 16.17
CA PRO A 8 9.39 5.48 15.82
C PRO A 8 10.05 4.62 16.91
N ASP A 9 10.89 5.24 17.76
CA ASP A 9 11.53 4.64 18.93
C ASP A 9 10.53 4.18 20.01
N LEU A 10 9.38 4.85 20.14
CA LEU A 10 8.35 4.49 21.13
C LEU A 10 7.52 3.27 20.73
N LEU A 11 7.64 2.84 19.48
CA LEU A 11 6.97 1.65 18.96
C LEU A 11 7.93 0.45 18.87
N ASP A 12 9.13 0.57 19.44
CA ASP A 12 10.13 -0.50 19.45
C ASP A 12 9.87 -1.56 20.51
N VAL A 13 8.94 -2.46 20.18
CA VAL A 13 8.74 -3.72 20.90
C VAL A 13 9.69 -4.76 20.31
N SER A 14 10.85 -4.91 20.95
CA SER A 14 11.87 -5.92 20.64
C SER A 14 11.32 -7.33 20.87
N PHE A 15 10.75 -7.95 19.84
CA PHE A 15 10.32 -9.35 19.91
C PHE A 15 10.88 -10.28 18.82
N ILE A 16 11.66 -9.80 17.83
CA ILE A 16 12.33 -10.66 16.84
C ILE A 16 13.69 -10.07 16.45
N GLN A 17 14.69 -10.96 16.23
CA GLN A 17 16.05 -10.67 15.76
C GLN A 17 16.05 -9.67 14.59
N ASN A 18 16.67 -8.51 14.85
CA ASN A 18 16.97 -7.46 13.89
C ASN A 18 18.14 -7.89 12.99
N ASP A 19 17.86 -8.46 11.82
CA ASP A 19 18.81 -8.37 10.71
C ASP A 19 18.44 -7.13 9.87
N PRO A 20 19.31 -6.11 9.78
CA PRO A 20 19.05 -4.94 8.95
C PRO A 20 19.15 -5.36 7.48
N ILE A 21 18.00 -5.61 6.85
CA ILE A 21 17.90 -5.81 5.39
C ILE A 21 17.88 -4.43 4.74
N GLU A 22 18.96 -4.10 4.02
CA GLU A 22 19.10 -2.83 3.32
C GLU A 22 18.10 -2.74 2.16
N ALA A 23 17.36 -1.63 2.09
CA ALA A 23 16.36 -1.40 1.05
C ALA A 23 17.07 -1.13 -0.29
N TRP A 24 16.95 -2.06 -1.24
CA TRP A 24 17.49 -1.89 -2.59
C TRP A 24 16.37 -1.55 -3.59
N ASN A 25 16.50 -0.40 -4.25
CA ASN A 25 15.56 0.08 -5.28
C ASN A 25 16.29 0.20 -6.64
N PRO A 26 16.02 -0.69 -7.62
CA PRO A 26 16.66 -0.63 -8.94
C PRO A 26 16.08 0.43 -9.90
N LEU A 27 15.06 1.18 -9.49
CA LEU A 27 14.38 2.19 -10.32
C LEU A 27 14.40 3.59 -9.67
N SER A 28 15.48 3.92 -8.97
CA SER A 28 15.65 5.15 -8.17
C SER A 28 15.67 6.47 -8.95
N ASP A 29 15.49 6.46 -10.28
CA ASP A 29 15.58 7.65 -11.14
C ASP A 29 14.26 8.45 -11.26
N GLU A 30 13.23 8.16 -10.46
CA GLU A 30 11.97 8.93 -10.50
C GLU A 30 12.14 10.29 -9.79
N PRO A 31 11.94 11.43 -10.49
CA PRO A 31 12.17 12.76 -9.90
C PRO A 31 11.14 13.11 -8.81
N PRO A 32 11.49 13.99 -7.84
CA PRO A 32 10.58 14.38 -6.78
C PRO A 32 9.39 15.18 -7.31
N ARG A 33 8.24 15.00 -6.66
CA ARG A 33 6.94 15.57 -7.02
C ARG A 33 6.96 17.11 -7.20
N PRO A 34 6.29 17.68 -8.22
CA PRO A 34 5.91 19.08 -8.21
C PRO A 34 4.76 19.30 -7.21
N GLN A 35 4.85 20.35 -6.39
CA GLN A 35 3.77 20.73 -5.48
C GLN A 35 2.54 21.20 -6.27
N SER A 36 1.34 20.83 -5.82
CA SER A 36 0.08 21.22 -6.47
C SER A 36 -0.07 22.75 -6.47
N ASN A 37 -0.09 23.35 -7.66
CA ASN A 37 -0.29 24.79 -7.83
C ASN A 37 -1.77 25.15 -7.56
N PRO A 38 -2.08 26.02 -6.58
CA PRO A 38 -3.45 26.38 -6.22
C PRO A 38 -4.23 27.15 -7.31
N ASN A 39 -3.57 27.53 -8.42
CA ASN A 39 -4.16 28.30 -9.52
C ASN A 39 -4.58 27.47 -10.74
N ASN A 40 -4.64 26.13 -10.64
CA ASN A 40 -5.19 25.33 -11.74
C ASN A 40 -6.72 25.57 -11.85
N PRO A 41 -7.25 25.92 -13.03
CA PRO A 41 -8.67 26.15 -13.19
C PRO A 41 -9.45 24.85 -12.96
N PRO A 42 -10.67 24.93 -12.40
CA PRO A 42 -11.53 23.76 -12.23
C PRO A 42 -11.89 23.18 -13.61
N PRO A 43 -12.14 21.86 -13.69
CA PRO A 43 -12.50 21.22 -14.95
C PRO A 43 -13.79 21.83 -15.53
N PRO A 44 -13.95 21.89 -16.87
CA PRO A 44 -15.07 22.58 -17.52
C PRO A 44 -16.43 21.99 -17.13
N LYS A 45 -17.43 22.86 -16.91
CA LYS A 45 -18.76 22.49 -16.39
C LYS A 45 -19.78 22.04 -17.44
N ASP A 46 -19.46 22.14 -18.72
CA ASP A 46 -20.39 21.82 -19.81
C ASP A 46 -19.92 20.58 -20.57
N ILE A 47 -20.26 19.41 -20.04
CA ILE A 47 -20.25 18.14 -20.79
C ILE A 47 -21.72 17.85 -21.13
N PRO A 48 -22.09 17.66 -22.40
CA PRO A 48 -23.48 17.43 -22.78
C PRO A 48 -24.02 16.20 -22.04
N GLU A 49 -25.21 16.31 -21.45
CA GLU A 49 -25.91 15.22 -20.75
C GLU A 49 -26.13 14.03 -21.68
N ARG A 50 -25.16 13.12 -21.73
CA ARG A 50 -25.36 11.74 -22.19
C ARG A 50 -25.66 10.91 -20.95
N ASN A 51 -26.90 10.40 -20.88
CA ASN A 51 -27.37 9.33 -20.00
C ASN A 51 -26.30 8.78 -19.03
N HIS A 52 -26.29 9.37 -17.84
CA HIS A 52 -25.55 9.04 -16.63
C HIS A 52 -24.29 8.17 -16.86
N SER A 53 -23.21 8.80 -17.32
CA SER A 53 -21.89 8.20 -17.45
C SER A 53 -21.20 8.04 -16.08
N GLY A 54 -21.70 7.10 -15.28
CA GLY A 54 -21.05 6.62 -14.04
C GLY A 54 -20.70 5.13 -14.09
N PHE A 55 -21.19 4.42 -15.10
CA PHE A 55 -20.88 3.02 -15.33
C PHE A 55 -20.05 2.90 -16.61
N VAL A 56 -18.75 2.66 -16.41
CA VAL A 56 -17.92 2.09 -17.47
C VAL A 56 -18.57 0.76 -17.85
N GLN A 57 -18.94 0.57 -19.13
CA GLN A 57 -19.33 -0.76 -19.58
C GLN A 57 -18.12 -1.67 -19.34
N PRO A 58 -18.25 -2.71 -18.51
CA PRO A 58 -17.12 -3.58 -18.25
C PRO A 58 -16.78 -4.27 -19.58
N ILE A 59 -15.56 -4.05 -20.06
CA ILE A 59 -15.06 -4.62 -21.32
C ILE A 59 -15.09 -6.16 -21.25
N MET A 60 -15.12 -6.72 -20.04
CA MET A 60 -15.34 -8.14 -19.77
C MET A 60 -16.71 -8.34 -19.11
N GLN A 61 -17.50 -9.29 -19.60
CA GLN A 61 -18.68 -9.76 -18.87
C GLN A 61 -18.23 -10.33 -17.52
N PHE A 62 -18.83 -9.83 -16.44
CA PHE A 62 -18.58 -10.32 -15.09
C PHE A 62 -19.24 -11.70 -14.93
N ASP A 63 -18.54 -12.74 -15.38
CA ASP A 63 -18.96 -14.13 -15.25
C ASP A 63 -18.82 -14.55 -13.78
N GLY A 64 -19.89 -14.33 -13.00
CA GLY A 64 -20.07 -14.79 -11.62
C GLY A 64 -18.77 -14.90 -10.82
N GLY A 65 -18.24 -13.77 -10.36
CA GLY A 65 -16.90 -13.68 -9.77
C GLY A 65 -16.59 -14.83 -8.82
N ARG A 66 -15.51 -15.58 -9.11
CA ARG A 66 -14.98 -16.60 -8.19
C ARG A 66 -14.76 -15.96 -6.82
N HIS A 67 -15.31 -16.57 -5.76
CA HIS A 67 -15.10 -16.10 -4.40
C HIS A 67 -13.60 -15.93 -4.12
N TYR A 68 -13.22 -14.78 -3.55
CA TYR A 68 -11.86 -14.59 -3.06
C TYR A 68 -11.62 -15.56 -1.91
N THR A 69 -10.70 -16.50 -2.11
CA THR A 69 -10.07 -17.23 -1.02
C THR A 69 -8.68 -16.66 -0.80
N PRO A 70 -8.23 -16.52 0.46
CA PRO A 70 -6.83 -16.22 0.74
C PRO A 70 -5.91 -17.17 -0.06
N GLN A 71 -4.79 -16.64 -0.57
CA GLN A 71 -3.80 -17.37 -1.38
C GLN A 71 -4.21 -17.77 -2.81
N HIS A 72 -5.38 -17.35 -3.30
CA HIS A 72 -5.78 -17.66 -4.68
C HIS A 72 -5.00 -16.84 -5.73
N TYR A 73 -4.56 -15.64 -5.37
CA TYR A 73 -3.84 -14.74 -6.27
C TYR A 73 -2.40 -14.55 -5.82
N LYS A 74 -1.45 -14.59 -6.77
CA LYS A 74 -0.03 -14.30 -6.49
C LYS A 74 0.26 -12.82 -6.25
N TYR A 75 -0.52 -11.94 -6.89
CA TYR A 75 -0.31 -10.49 -6.92
C TYR A 75 -1.61 -9.76 -6.58
N VAL A 76 -1.55 -8.81 -5.65
CA VAL A 76 -2.71 -7.99 -5.26
C VAL A 76 -2.35 -6.51 -5.30
N VAL A 77 -3.14 -5.72 -6.02
CA VAL A 77 -2.92 -4.28 -6.14
C VAL A 77 -3.72 -3.54 -5.08
N VAL A 78 -3.08 -2.62 -4.39
CA VAL A 78 -3.67 -1.76 -3.36
C VAL A 78 -3.61 -0.32 -3.83
N PRO A 79 -4.67 0.17 -4.49
CA PRO A 79 -4.78 1.58 -4.82
C PRO A 79 -5.10 2.40 -3.57
N THR A 80 -4.85 3.70 -3.66
CA THR A 80 -5.32 4.74 -2.74
C THR A 80 -6.86 4.78 -2.69
N GLY A 81 -7.41 5.38 -1.64
CA GLY A 81 -8.84 5.59 -1.51
C GLY A 81 -9.34 6.74 -2.40
N SER A 82 -10.62 7.12 -2.24
CA SER A 82 -11.33 8.06 -3.11
C SER A 82 -10.50 9.31 -3.45
N GLU A 83 -10.28 9.54 -4.75
CA GLU A 83 -9.59 10.70 -5.31
C GLU A 83 -8.19 10.97 -4.73
N ASP A 84 -7.47 9.92 -4.35
CA ASP A 84 -6.15 10.03 -3.70
C ASP A 84 -6.17 10.80 -2.37
N LYS A 85 -7.34 10.90 -1.70
CA LYS A 85 -7.50 11.65 -0.45
C LYS A 85 -7.42 10.80 0.82
N SER A 86 -7.21 9.49 0.66
CA SER A 86 -7.16 8.58 1.80
C SER A 86 -6.31 7.34 1.52
N THR A 87 -5.86 6.72 2.61
CA THR A 87 -5.27 5.39 2.59
C THR A 87 -6.33 4.32 2.32
N SER A 88 -5.92 3.19 1.73
CA SER A 88 -6.77 2.01 1.63
C SER A 88 -6.77 1.22 2.94
N GLY A 89 -7.94 1.02 3.56
CA GLY A 89 -8.11 0.19 4.76
C GLY A 89 -7.81 -1.30 4.56
N ARG A 90 -7.62 -1.75 3.31
CA ARG A 90 -7.34 -3.15 2.97
C ARG A 90 -5.88 -3.55 3.19
N LEU A 91 -4.96 -2.58 3.24
CA LEU A 91 -3.52 -2.85 3.24
C LEU A 91 -3.10 -3.81 4.38
N ALA A 92 -3.51 -3.52 5.61
CA ALA A 92 -3.11 -4.30 6.78
C ALA A 92 -3.55 -5.78 6.67
N GLY A 93 -4.82 -6.01 6.33
CA GLY A 93 -5.36 -7.36 6.18
C GLY A 93 -4.72 -8.12 5.01
N LEU A 94 -4.39 -7.44 3.91
CA LEU A 94 -3.71 -8.05 2.78
C LEU A 94 -2.27 -8.45 3.12
N LEU A 95 -1.51 -7.58 3.80
CA LEU A 95 -0.17 -7.91 4.26
C LEU A 95 -0.19 -9.12 5.20
N ALA A 96 -1.11 -9.14 6.17
CA ALA A 96 -1.15 -10.19 7.18
C ALA A 96 -1.70 -11.54 6.70
N HIS A 97 -2.62 -11.55 5.73
CA HIS A 97 -3.44 -12.73 5.45
C HIS A 97 -3.54 -13.16 3.99
N SER A 98 -3.13 -12.32 3.02
CA SER A 98 -3.31 -12.69 1.61
C SER A 98 -2.40 -13.82 1.15
N GLY A 99 -1.16 -13.87 1.66
CA GLY A 99 -0.09 -14.71 1.12
C GLY A 99 0.38 -14.30 -0.28
N ALA A 100 -0.06 -13.13 -0.77
CA ALA A 100 0.26 -12.59 -2.08
C ALA A 100 1.31 -11.48 -1.98
N VAL A 101 1.98 -11.17 -3.09
CA VAL A 101 2.76 -9.94 -3.19
C VAL A 101 1.81 -8.76 -3.29
N VAL A 102 1.93 -7.84 -2.34
CA VAL A 102 1.17 -6.59 -2.32
C VAL A 102 1.89 -5.58 -3.21
N LEU A 103 1.19 -5.03 -4.20
CA LEU A 103 1.63 -3.88 -4.97
C LEU A 103 0.91 -2.62 -4.46
N LEU A 104 1.65 -1.70 -3.85
CA LEU A 104 1.06 -0.54 -3.16
C LEU A 104 1.30 0.75 -3.94
N GLN A 105 0.22 1.42 -4.33
CA GLN A 105 0.27 2.73 -4.98
C GLN A 105 0.92 3.77 -4.07
N ALA A 106 1.87 4.53 -4.63
CA ALA A 106 2.52 5.64 -3.93
C ALA A 106 1.49 6.69 -3.50
N SER A 107 1.61 7.16 -2.27
CA SER A 107 0.69 8.12 -1.66
C SER A 107 1.44 9.08 -0.74
N THR A 108 0.88 10.27 -0.48
CA THR A 108 1.34 11.16 0.60
C THR A 108 0.86 10.71 1.97
N PHE A 109 -0.13 9.82 2.02
CA PHE A 109 -0.74 9.39 3.27
C PHE A 109 0.05 8.25 3.88
N SER A 110 0.29 8.35 5.18
CA SER A 110 0.93 7.32 5.98
C SER A 110 -0.12 6.53 6.77
N TYR A 111 0.23 5.29 7.06
CA TYR A 111 -0.45 4.45 8.02
C TYR A 111 0.28 4.54 9.35
N HIS A 112 -0.41 4.28 10.46
CA HIS A 112 0.20 4.20 11.79
C HIS A 112 1.30 3.12 11.90
N PHE A 113 1.30 2.13 10.99
CA PHE A 113 2.34 1.10 10.89
C PHE A 113 3.36 1.38 9.77
N SER A 114 3.30 2.51 9.06
CA SER A 114 4.18 2.78 7.93
C SER A 114 5.66 2.85 8.31
N ALA A 115 5.99 3.19 9.54
CA ALA A 115 7.38 3.33 10.01
C ALA A 115 8.22 2.06 9.83
N ARG A 116 7.60 0.87 9.84
CA ARG A 116 8.27 -0.42 9.69
C ARG A 116 7.96 -1.09 8.34
N LEU A 117 7.17 -0.45 7.49
CA LEU A 117 6.76 -1.00 6.20
C LEU A 117 7.76 -0.59 5.11
N VAL A 118 8.66 -1.51 4.74
CA VAL A 118 9.77 -1.23 3.81
C VAL A 118 9.42 -1.67 2.38
N PRO A 119 9.60 -0.79 1.36
CA PRO A 119 9.41 -1.15 -0.04
C PRO A 119 10.42 -2.20 -0.49
N TRP A 120 10.01 -3.06 -1.41
CA TRP A 120 10.75 -4.24 -1.91
C TRP A 120 11.10 -5.31 -0.86
N VAL A 121 10.80 -5.08 0.42
CA VAL A 121 10.91 -6.09 1.49
C VAL A 121 9.54 -6.66 1.83
N HIS A 122 8.56 -5.79 2.14
CA HIS A 122 7.21 -6.20 2.54
C HIS A 122 6.18 -6.04 1.41
N TYR A 123 6.47 -5.21 0.42
CA TYR A 123 5.56 -4.93 -0.70
C TYR A 123 6.33 -4.38 -1.90
N VAL A 124 5.71 -4.37 -3.07
CA VAL A 124 6.26 -3.72 -4.27
C VAL A 124 5.62 -2.33 -4.42
N PRO A 125 6.39 -1.23 -4.36
CA PRO A 125 5.81 0.10 -4.57
C PRO A 125 5.32 0.23 -6.02
N LEU A 126 4.27 0.99 -6.27
CA LEU A 126 3.81 1.43 -7.59
C LEU A 126 3.89 2.95 -7.66
N SER A 127 4.11 3.49 -8.86
CA SER A 127 4.01 4.93 -9.12
C SER A 127 2.61 5.44 -8.76
N HIS A 128 2.48 6.75 -8.54
CA HIS A 128 1.17 7.34 -8.22
C HIS A 128 0.17 7.16 -9.37
N SER A 129 0.62 7.22 -10.62
CA SER A 129 -0.21 6.95 -11.81
C SER A 129 -0.41 5.46 -12.09
N MET A 130 0.31 4.59 -11.38
CA MET A 130 0.38 3.14 -11.61
C MET A 130 0.81 2.76 -13.04
N ALA A 131 1.48 3.66 -13.76
CA ALA A 131 1.93 3.43 -15.13
C ALA A 131 2.96 2.28 -15.23
N ASP A 132 3.69 2.05 -14.15
CA ASP A 132 4.70 1.02 -13.95
C ASP A 132 4.14 -0.35 -13.50
N LEU A 133 2.81 -0.48 -13.37
CA LEU A 133 2.16 -1.69 -12.89
C LEU A 133 2.53 -2.92 -13.74
N ILE A 134 2.42 -2.79 -15.06
CA ILE A 134 2.66 -3.90 -15.98
C ILE A 134 4.13 -4.36 -15.90
N ASP A 135 5.06 -3.42 -15.92
CA ASP A 135 6.50 -3.72 -15.85
C ASP A 135 6.87 -4.42 -14.55
N LYS A 136 6.30 -3.98 -13.42
CA LYS A 136 6.52 -4.60 -12.10
C LYS A 136 5.93 -6.00 -12.01
N VAL A 137 4.75 -6.23 -12.59
CA VAL A 137 4.17 -7.59 -12.66
C VAL A 137 5.00 -8.51 -13.55
N GLU A 138 5.48 -8.05 -14.71
CA GLU A 138 6.35 -8.86 -15.57
C GLU A 138 7.73 -9.12 -14.95
N TRP A 139 8.24 -8.19 -14.14
CA TRP A 139 9.44 -8.44 -13.33
C TRP A 139 9.19 -9.51 -12.28
N LEU A 140 8.08 -9.43 -11.53
CA LEU A 140 7.73 -10.43 -10.52
C LEU A 140 7.56 -11.84 -11.12
N LYS A 141 6.93 -11.94 -12.29
CA LYS A 141 6.78 -13.21 -13.02
C LYS A 141 8.13 -13.83 -13.44
N ARG A 142 9.13 -13.00 -13.77
CA ARG A 142 10.48 -13.45 -14.10
C ARG A 142 11.33 -13.78 -12.87
N ASN A 143 10.94 -13.26 -11.69
CA ASN A 143 11.67 -13.39 -10.44
C ASN A 143 10.79 -14.02 -9.34
N ASP A 144 10.22 -15.19 -9.61
CA ASP A 144 9.23 -15.82 -8.71
C ASP A 144 9.78 -16.09 -7.30
N ALA A 145 11.06 -16.45 -7.17
CA ALA A 145 11.70 -16.64 -5.85
C ALA A 145 11.71 -15.35 -5.01
N MET A 146 12.04 -14.21 -5.64
CA MET A 146 12.00 -12.90 -4.97
C MET A 146 10.56 -12.50 -4.63
N ALA A 147 9.61 -12.76 -5.54
CA ALA A 147 8.20 -12.51 -5.30
C ALA A 147 7.68 -13.30 -4.08
N GLN A 148 8.03 -14.59 -3.98
CA GLN A 148 7.69 -15.42 -2.83
C GLN A 148 8.30 -14.89 -1.53
N GLN A 149 9.56 -14.44 -1.56
CA GLN A 149 10.21 -13.85 -0.40
C GLN A 149 9.51 -12.57 0.07
N ILE A 150 9.12 -11.68 -0.85
CA ILE A 150 8.37 -10.46 -0.52
C ILE A 150 7.02 -10.80 0.12
N ALA A 151 6.26 -11.73 -0.46
CA ALA A 151 4.98 -12.16 0.09
C ALA A 151 5.14 -12.81 1.48
N HIS A 152 6.20 -13.60 1.69
CA HIS A 152 6.51 -14.21 2.97
C HIS A 152 6.85 -13.16 4.04
N ASN A 153 7.70 -12.19 3.69
CA ASN A 153 8.05 -11.08 4.56
C ASN A 153 6.83 -10.22 4.92
N ALA A 154 5.92 -9.97 3.97
CA ALA A 154 4.65 -9.29 4.22
C ALA A 154 3.80 -10.01 5.28
N ALA A 155 3.67 -11.33 5.14
CA ALA A 155 2.91 -12.15 6.08
C ALA A 155 3.54 -12.16 7.48
N ASN A 156 4.87 -12.25 7.55
CA ASN A 156 5.60 -12.16 8.82
C ASN A 156 5.42 -10.79 9.47
N TYR A 157 5.56 -9.71 8.69
CA TYR A 157 5.31 -8.35 9.13
C TYR A 157 3.92 -8.20 9.76
N GLY A 158 2.87 -8.70 9.08
CA GLY A 158 1.51 -8.63 9.60
C GLY A 158 1.32 -9.43 10.89
N LYS A 159 1.92 -10.62 11.01
CA LYS A 159 1.86 -11.44 12.22
C LYS A 159 2.63 -10.83 13.41
N SER A 160 3.67 -10.04 13.12
CA SER A 160 4.54 -9.46 14.15
C SER A 160 4.08 -8.07 14.61
N TYR A 161 3.48 -7.26 13.73
CA TYR A 161 3.28 -5.82 13.97
C TYR A 161 1.87 -5.30 13.68
N LEU A 162 0.95 -6.14 13.17
CA LEU A 162 -0.43 -5.74 12.84
C LEU A 162 -1.48 -6.48 13.67
N ARG A 163 -1.12 -6.96 14.87
CA ARG A 163 -2.05 -7.63 15.78
C ARG A 163 -2.85 -6.61 16.59
N LEU A 164 -3.96 -7.04 17.18
CA LEU A 164 -4.80 -6.16 17.99
C LEU A 164 -4.02 -5.45 19.11
N GLU A 165 -3.07 -6.16 19.74
CA GLU A 165 -2.22 -5.62 20.79
C GLU A 165 -1.34 -4.47 20.29
N ASP A 166 -0.83 -4.56 19.06
CA ASP A 166 0.01 -3.53 18.45
C ASP A 166 -0.81 -2.26 18.17
N TYR A 167 -2.06 -2.42 17.70
CA TYR A 167 -3.01 -1.30 17.52
C TYR A 167 -3.35 -0.61 18.84
N LEU A 168 -3.62 -1.38 19.89
CA LEU A 168 -3.92 -0.83 21.23
C LEU A 168 -2.70 -0.12 21.83
N CYS A 169 -1.50 -0.67 21.66
CA CYS A 169 -0.26 -0.06 22.11
C CYS A 169 -0.03 1.29 21.41
N TYR A 170 -0.17 1.33 20.08
CA TYR A 170 -0.06 2.55 19.31
C TYR A 170 -1.06 3.62 19.79
N ALA A 171 -2.33 3.25 19.99
CA ALA A 171 -3.35 4.17 20.46
C ALA A 171 -3.03 4.73 21.86
N ALA A 172 -2.65 3.86 22.80
CA ALA A 172 -2.29 4.27 24.16
C ALA A 172 -1.07 5.21 24.19
N SER A 173 -0.01 4.88 23.42
CA SER A 173 1.19 5.71 23.31
C SER A 173 0.87 7.07 22.68
N SER A 174 0.04 7.08 21.63
CA SER A 174 -0.38 8.33 20.98
C SER A 174 -1.15 9.25 21.92
N LEU A 175 -2.05 8.69 22.75
CA LEU A 175 -2.79 9.46 23.76
C LEU A 175 -1.88 10.04 24.86
N ARG A 176 -0.84 9.30 25.27
CA ARG A 176 0.12 9.77 26.27
C ARG A 176 0.98 10.94 25.77
N LEU A 177 1.23 11.03 24.47
CA LEU A 177 2.06 12.08 23.86
C LEU A 177 1.31 13.42 23.65
N ILE A 178 -0.01 13.44 23.84
CA ILE A 178 -0.84 14.63 23.69
C ILE A 178 -0.91 15.45 24.99
N HIS A 179 -0.47 14.87 26.12
CA HIS A 179 -0.27 15.54 27.39
C HIS A 179 1.19 15.97 27.57
#